data_AF-A0A378K7D6-F1
#
_entry.id   AF-A0A378K7D6-F1
#
_cell.length_a   1.000
_cell.length_b   1.000
_cell.length_c   1.000
_cell.angle_alpha   90.00
_cell.angle_beta   90.00
_cell.angle_gamma   90.00
#
_symmetry.space_group_name_H-M   'P 1'
#
loop_
_entity.id
_entity.type
_entity.pdbx_description
1 polymer ?
#
loop_
_entity_poly.entity_id
_entity_poly.type
_entity_poly.pdbx_seq_one_letter_code
_entity_poly.pdbx_strand_id
1 'polypeptide(L)' 'MRDPEISLLDHLPGYIGWKDLNRHYVGANKALLELKGFRHVEELAGKTDEELSPWAIEENKLFQQQDFHVINGKK' A
#
# COMPACT_ATOMS: atom_id res chain seq x y z
N MET A 1 -20.71 5.38 -4.09
CA MET A 1 -20.64 5.67 -2.64
C MET A 1 -19.47 4.85 -2.11
N ARG A 2 -18.43 5.48 -1.55
CA ARG A 2 -17.29 4.73 -0.97
C ARG A 2 -17.77 4.04 0.31
N ASP A 3 -17.23 2.85 0.56
CA ASP A 3 -17.53 2.07 1.75
C ASP A 3 -17.20 2.88 3.03
N PRO A 4 -18.11 3.05 4.00
CA PRO A 4 -17.87 3.87 5.20
C PRO A 4 -16.64 3.46 6.00
N GLU A 5 -16.23 2.19 5.97
CA GLU A 5 -15.01 1.72 6.64
C GLU A 5 -13.73 2.32 6.04
N ILE A 6 -13.69 2.50 4.71
CA ILE A 6 -12.57 3.15 4.01
C ILE A 6 -12.47 4.63 4.44
N SER A 7 -13.62 5.26 4.72
CA SER A 7 -13.64 6.66 5.17
C SER A 7 -13.06 6.87 6.57
N LEU A 8 -13.03 5.85 7.44
CA LEU A 8 -12.38 5.99 8.76
C LEU A 8 -10.87 6.07 8.62
N LEU A 9 -10.28 5.24 7.75
CA LEU A 9 -8.83 5.20 7.50
C LEU A 9 -8.29 6.53 6.97
N ASP A 10 -9.12 7.29 6.25
CA ASP A 10 -8.78 8.63 5.74
C ASP A 10 -8.57 9.67 6.84
N HIS A 11 -9.06 9.42 8.06
CA HIS A 11 -8.93 10.32 9.21
C HIS A 11 -7.87 9.85 10.22
N LEU A 12 -7.31 8.65 10.05
CA LEU A 12 -6.24 8.15 10.92
C LEU A 12 -4.91 8.81 10.56
N PRO A 13 -4.05 9.10 11.55
CA PRO A 13 -2.71 9.59 11.28
C PRO A 13 -1.86 8.51 10.59
N GLY A 14 -1.04 8.94 9.63
CA GLY A 14 -0.06 8.08 8.96
C GLY A 14 -0.48 7.63 7.55
N TYR A 15 0.47 6.95 6.90
CA TYR A 15 0.32 6.44 5.54
C TYR A 15 -0.03 4.96 5.60
N ILE A 16 -1.28 4.63 5.28
CA ILE A 16 -1.83 3.29 5.48
C ILE A 16 -2.15 2.70 4.11
N GLY A 17 -1.58 1.53 3.82
CA GLY A 17 -1.88 0.72 2.65
C GLY A 17 -2.13 -0.72 3.04
N TRP A 18 -3.00 -1.41 2.31
CA TRP A 18 -3.23 -2.85 2.48
C TRP A 18 -3.06 -3.56 1.15
N LYS A 19 -2.45 -4.73 1.20
CA LYS A 19 -2.02 -5.51 0.05
C LYS A 19 -2.60 -6.92 0.10
N ASP A 20 -2.70 -7.56 -1.07
CA ASP A 20 -3.01 -8.97 -1.17
C ASP A 20 -1.79 -9.84 -0.82
N LEU A 21 -1.95 -11.16 -0.83
CA LEU A 21 -0.87 -12.11 -0.54
C LEU A 21 0.26 -12.11 -1.60
N ASN A 22 0.01 -11.51 -2.76
CA ASN A 22 1.01 -11.32 -3.81
C ASN A 22 1.67 -9.92 -3.72
N ARG A 23 1.36 -9.15 -2.67
CA ARG A 23 1.86 -7.79 -2.38
C ARG A 23 1.32 -6.71 -3.33
N HIS A 24 0.27 -6.99 -4.10
CA HIS A 24 -0.41 -5.93 -4.85
C HIS A 24 -1.24 -5.09 -3.90
N TYR A 25 -1.17 -3.76 -4.04
CA TYR A 25 -2.06 -2.87 -3.31
C TYR A 25 -3.51 -3.19 -3.64
N VAL A 26 -4.32 -3.44 -2.62
CA VAL A 26 -5.79 -3.53 -2.72
C VAL A 26 -6.39 -2.16 -2.43
N GLY A 27 -5.75 -1.38 -1.56
CA GLY A 27 -6.07 0.02 -1.38
C GLY A 27 -5.14 0.75 -0.42
N ALA A 28 -5.47 2.01 -0.19
CA ALA A 28 -4.73 2.91 0.66
C ALA A 28 -5.66 4.00 1.21
N ASN A 29 -5.28 4.56 2.36
CA ASN A 29 -5.90 5.78 2.85
C ASN A 29 -5.50 6.98 1.98
N LYS A 30 -6.27 8.06 2.09
CA LYS A 30 -6.04 9.31 1.36
C LYS A 30 -4.62 9.84 1.53
N ALA A 31 -4.06 9.79 2.75
CA ALA A 31 -2.72 10.29 3.01
C ALA A 31 -1.64 9.55 2.20
N LEU A 32 -1.72 8.22 2.09
CA LEU A 32 -0.75 7.44 1.30
C LEU A 32 -0.94 7.67 -0.20
N LEU A 33 -2.19 7.81 -0.68
CA LEU A 33 -2.45 8.17 -2.08
C LEU A 33 -1.83 9.53 -2.44
N GLU A 34 -2.03 10.53 -1.58
CA GLU A 34 -1.45 11.86 -1.75
C GLU A 34 0.09 11.82 -1.72
N LEU A 35 0.69 11.05 -0.80
CA LEU A 35 2.14 10.86 -0.74
C LEU A 35 2.70 10.26 -2.03
N LYS A 36 2.00 9.27 -2.61
CA LYS A 36 2.39 8.64 -3.88
C LYS A 36 1.98 9.43 -5.12
N GLY A 37 1.27 10.55 -4.95
CA GLY A 37 0.84 11.42 -6.05
C GLY A 37 -0.40 10.95 -6.82
N PHE A 38 -1.19 10.03 -6.25
CA PHE A 38 -2.42 9.52 -6.86
C PHE A 38 -3.65 10.24 -6.31
N ARG A 39 -4.68 10.40 -7.15
CA ARG A 39 -5.98 10.97 -6.74
C ARG A 39 -6.97 9.90 -6.36
N HIS A 40 -6.85 8.74 -6.99
CA HIS A 40 -7.81 7.65 -6.92
C HIS A 40 -7.10 6.33 -6.57
N VAL A 41 -7.77 5.48 -5.80
CA VAL A 41 -7.18 4.22 -5.34
C VAL A 41 -6.99 3.26 -6.51
N GLU A 42 -7.79 3.42 -7.56
CA GLU A 42 -7.75 2.69 -8.82
C GLU A 42 -6.44 2.90 -9.59
N GLU A 43 -5.72 4.00 -9.33
CA GLU A 43 -4.39 4.26 -9.91
C GLU A 43 -3.29 3.47 -9.19
N LEU A 44 -3.52 3.12 -7.92
CA LEU A 44 -2.63 2.35 -7.06
C LEU A 44 -2.93 0.84 -7.13
N ALA A 45 -4.22 0.49 -7.20
CA ALA A 45 -4.70 -0.87 -7.03
C ALA A 45 -4.11 -1.83 -8.08
N GLY A 46 -3.76 -3.03 -7.63
CA GLY A 46 -3.14 -4.07 -8.45
C GLY A 46 -1.64 -3.89 -8.68
N LYS A 47 -1.04 -2.78 -8.24
CA LYS A 47 0.40 -2.54 -8.42
C LYS A 47 1.21 -2.97 -7.20
N THR A 48 2.49 -3.31 -7.41
CA THR A 48 3.45 -3.51 -6.31
C THR A 48 4.27 -2.24 -6.04
N ASP A 49 5.05 -2.20 -4.95
CA ASP A 49 5.97 -1.06 -4.70
C ASP A 49 7.02 -0.92 -5.80
N GLU A 50 7.51 -2.04 -6.35
CA GLU A 50 8.47 -2.07 -7.45
C GLU A 50 7.93 -1.41 -8.72
N GLU A 51 6.64 -1.59 -9.03
CA GLU A 51 6.00 -0.96 -10.18
C GLU A 51 5.72 0.54 -9.95
N LEU A 52 5.44 0.91 -8.70
CA LEU A 52 5.13 2.28 -8.31
C LEU A 52 6.37 3.16 -8.13
N SER A 53 7.49 2.56 -7.75
CA SER A 53 8.74 3.25 -7.46
C SER A 53 9.93 2.39 -7.90
N PRO A 54 10.09 2.16 -9.22
CA PRO A 54 11.12 1.26 -9.75
C PRO A 54 12.55 1.71 -9.44
N TRP A 55 12.74 3.00 -9.11
CA TRP A 55 14.03 3.56 -8.71
C TRP A 55 14.39 3.28 -7.23
N ALA A 56 13.42 2.95 -6.38
CA ALA A 56 13.63 2.74 -4.94
C ALA A 56 14.05 1.30 -4.62
N ILE A 57 15.15 0.84 -5.25
CA ILE A 57 15.52 -0.58 -5.30
C ILE A 57 15.70 -1.20 -3.90
N GLU A 58 16.40 -0.49 -3.00
CA GLU A 58 16.71 -1.04 -1.68
C GLU A 58 15.50 -1.01 -0.74
N GLU A 59 14.70 0.05 -0.79
CA GLU A 59 13.43 0.16 -0.07
C GLU A 59 12.45 -0.91 -0.53
N ASN A 60 12.34 -1.15 -1.84
CA ASN A 60 11.47 -2.18 -2.39
C ASN A 60 11.86 -3.58 -1.90
N LYS A 61 13.16 -3.90 -1.85
CA LYS A 61 13.64 -5.17 -1.26
C LYS A 61 13.28 -5.26 0.21
N LEU A 62 13.44 -4.18 0.97
CA LEU A 62 13.09 -4.15 2.38
C LEU A 62 11.58 -4.40 2.59
N PHE A 63 10.72 -3.70 1.84
CA PHE A 63 9.28 -3.88 1.92
C PHE A 63 8.86 -5.29 1.51
N GLN A 64 9.46 -5.85 0.45
CA GLN A 64 9.23 -7.23 0.04
C GLN A 64 9.54 -8.23 1.17
N GLN A 65 10.70 -8.07 1.82
CA GLN A 65 11.12 -8.95 2.90
C GLN A 65 10.19 -8.84 4.12
N GLN A 66 9.78 -7.63 4.47
CA GLN A 66 8.84 -7.37 5.57
C GLN A 66 7.47 -7.95 5.29
N ASP A 67 6.93 -7.75 4.08
CA ASP A 67 5.65 -8.33 3.65
C ASP A 67 5.70 -9.86 3.76
N PHE A 68 6.74 -10.51 3.22
CA PHE A 68 6.87 -11.96 3.30
C PHE A 68 7.13 -12.47 4.73
N HIS A 69 7.78 -11.70 5.59
CA HIS A 69 7.96 -12.08 6.99
C HIS A 69 6.60 -12.20 7.69
N VAL A 70 5.71 -11.21 7.50
CA VAL A 70 4.36 -11.19 8.07
C VAL A 70 3.47 -12.26 7.43
N ILE A 71 3.44 -12.34 6.10
CA ILE A 71 2.59 -13.29 5.36
C ILE A 71 2.93 -14.75 5.72
N ASN A 72 4.22 -15.07 5.88
CA ASN A 72 4.65 -16.42 6.23
C ASN A 72 4.59 -16.69 7.74
N GLY A 73 4.13 -15.73 8.56
CA GLY A 73 4.00 -15.89 10.01
C GLY A 73 5.32 -16.14 10.73
N LYS A 74 6.44 -15.63 10.19
CA LYS A 74 7.73 -15.71 10.87
C LYS A 74 7.66 -14.77 12.08
N LYS A 75 8.02 -15.27 13.26
CA LYS A 75 8.09 -14.51 14.53
C LYS A 75 9.51 -14.07 14.81
#